data_AF-A0A7X4IW62-F1
#
_entry.id   AF-A0A7X4IW62-F1
#
_cell.length_a   1.000
_cell.length_b   1.000
_cell.length_c   1.000
_cell.angle_alpha   90.00
_cell.angle_beta   90.00
_cell.angle_gamma   90.00
#
_symmetry.space_group_name_H-M   'P 1'
#
loop_
_entity.id
_entity.type
_entity.pdbx_description
1 polymer ?
#
loop_
_entity_poly.entity_id
_entity_poly.type
_entity_poly.pdbx_seq_one_letter_code
_entity_poly.pdbx_strand_id
1 'polypeptide(L)' 'MPPRVREFSLFRNNRNQAIRIPVEFELPGDHALIRKEGERLPVEPKDKAGLLGLLSLRERLDEAVLDVDDLVPDGHDIL' A
#
# COMPACT_ATOMS: atom_id res chain seq x y z
N MET A 1 3.52 -21.37 8.11
CA MET A 1 3.95 -21.61 6.72
C MET A 1 5.45 -21.32 6.67
N PRO A 2 6.32 -22.26 6.27
CA PRO A 2 7.76 -22.00 6.22
C PRO A 2 8.05 -20.89 5.19
N PRO A 3 9.12 -20.09 5.40
CA PRO A 3 9.51 -19.08 4.44
C PRO A 3 9.84 -19.75 3.10
N ARG A 4 9.25 -19.23 2.02
CA ARG A 4 9.63 -19.64 0.66
C ARG A 4 10.98 -19.00 0.37
N VAL A 5 11.98 -19.81 0.04
CA VAL A 5 13.34 -19.33 -0.29
C VAL A 5 13.63 -19.72 -1.73
N ARG A 6 14.14 -18.76 -2.52
CA ARG A 6 14.57 -19.00 -3.90
C ARG A 6 15.91 -18.32 -4.13
N GLU A 7 16.85 -19.06 -4.72
CA GLU A 7 18.13 -18.52 -5.15
C GLU A 7 17.94 -17.73 -6.46
N PHE A 8 18.59 -16.57 -6.56
CA PHE A 8 18.59 -15.73 -7.74
C PHE A 8 19.90 -14.95 -7.87
N SER A 9 20.26 -14.58 -9.09
CA SER A 9 21.45 -13.78 -9.35
C SER A 9 21.19 -12.28 -9.17
N LEU A 10 22.15 -11.59 -8.56
CA LEU A 10 22.19 -10.14 -8.51
C LEU A 10 22.65 -9.58 -9.85
N PHE A 11 22.17 -8.39 -10.22
CA PHE A 11 22.62 -7.71 -11.42
C PHE A 11 22.86 -6.21 -11.17
N ARG A 12 23.40 -5.53 -12.17
CA ARG A 12 23.64 -4.08 -12.14
C ARG A 12 22.58 -3.38 -12.99
N ASN A 13 21.92 -2.39 -12.41
CA ASN A 13 21.08 -1.42 -13.12
C ASN A 13 21.76 -0.05 -13.01
N ASN A 14 22.48 0.34 -14.06
CA ASN A 14 23.37 1.50 -14.05
C ASN A 14 24.39 1.44 -12.89
N ARG A 15 24.37 2.43 -11.99
CA ARG A 15 25.26 2.50 -10.82
C ARG A 15 24.76 1.70 -9.61
N ASN A 16 23.59 1.07 -9.72
CA ASN A 16 22.92 0.39 -8.61
C ASN A 16 23.00 -1.13 -8.76
N GLN A 17 23.04 -1.84 -7.63
CA GLN A 17 22.77 -3.27 -7.60
C GLN A 17 21.25 -3.47 -7.59
N ALA A 18 20.77 -4.51 -8.26
CA ALA A 18 19.36 -4.79 -8.39
C ALA A 18 19.09 -6.30 -8.29
N ILE A 19 17.86 -6.62 -7.87
CA ILE A 19 17.31 -7.96 -7.82
C ILE A 19 16.07 -8.01 -8.70
N ARG A 20 15.83 -9.14 -9.38
CA ARG A 20 14.54 -9.39 -10.03
C ARG A 20 13.68 -10.09 -9.00
N ILE A 21 12.55 -9.49 -8.62
CA ILE A 21 11.59 -10.13 -7.73
C ILE A 21 10.80 -11.14 -8.58
N PRO A 22 10.89 -12.45 -8.32
CA PRO A 22 10.08 -13.43 -9.04
C PRO A 22 8.59 -13.22 -8.73
N VAL A 23 7.71 -13.60 -9.66
CA VAL A 23 6.25 -13.37 -9.57
C VAL A 23 5.64 -13.89 -8.26
N GLU A 24 6.14 -15.01 -7.75
CA GLU A 24 5.64 -15.60 -6.51
C GLU A 24 6.06 -14.85 -5.22
N PHE A 25 6.91 -13.83 -5.35
CA PHE A 25 7.38 -12.94 -4.28
C PHE A 25 7.02 -11.47 -4.54
N GLU A 26 6.17 -11.17 -5.54
CA GLU A 26 5.76 -9.80 -5.83
C GLU A 26 5.13 -9.12 -4.61
N LEU A 27 5.57 -7.89 -4.34
CA LEU A 27 5.02 -7.05 -3.31
C LEU A 27 3.87 -6.22 -3.88
N PRO A 28 2.82 -5.92 -3.10
CA PRO A 28 1.76 -5.03 -3.54
C PRO A 28 2.28 -3.60 -3.75
N GLY A 29 1.69 -2.90 -4.71
CA GLY A 29 1.98 -1.50 -5.00
C GLY A 29 3.16 -1.29 -5.95
N ASP A 30 3.70 -0.07 -5.95
CA ASP A 30 4.74 0.42 -6.86
C ASP A 30 6.01 0.90 -6.12
N HIS A 31 5.98 0.91 -4.79
CA HIS A 31 7.09 1.33 -3.94
C HIS A 31 7.31 0.31 -2.82
N ALA A 32 8.58 0.15 -2.41
CA ALA A 32 8.98 -0.70 -1.31
C ALA A 32 10.01 0.02 -0.44
N LEU A 33 10.09 -0.38 0.83
CA LEU A 33 11.13 0.01 1.77
C LEU A 33 12.14 -1.13 1.87
N ILE A 34 13.42 -0.79 1.93
CA ILE A 34 14.52 -1.73 2.14
C ILE A 34 15.32 -1.30 3.36
N ARG A 35 15.60 -2.22 4.28
CA ARG A 35 16.47 -2.00 5.44
C ARG A 35 17.70 -2.88 5.36
N LYS A 36 18.83 -2.39 5.88
CA LYS A 36 20.04 -3.20 6.04
C LYS A 36 20.16 -3.69 7.48
N GLU A 37 20.09 -5.01 7.64
CA GLU A 37 20.13 -5.71 8.92
C GLU A 37 21.27 -6.74 8.88
N GLY A 38 22.50 -6.27 9.16
CA GLY A 38 23.71 -7.08 8.97
C GLY A 38 23.87 -7.49 7.51
N GLU A 39 23.86 -8.80 7.27
CA GLU A 39 23.93 -9.42 5.92
C GLU A 39 22.56 -9.61 5.26
N ARG A 40 21.47 -9.16 5.92
CA ARG A 40 20.11 -9.27 5.40
C ARG A 40 19.61 -7.93 4.87
N LEU A 41 18.84 -8.01 3.80
CA LEU A 41 18.14 -6.87 3.19
C LEU A 41 16.62 -7.14 3.16
N PRO A 42 15.92 -7.08 4.30
CA PRO A 42 14.47 -7.17 4.30
C PRO A 42 13.85 -6.05 3.45
N VAL A 43 12.93 -6.45 2.59
CA VAL A 43 12.16 -5.57 1.71
C VAL A 43 10.68 -5.75 2.05
N GLU A 44 9.99 -4.64 2.29
CA GLU A 44 8.56 -4.61 2.61
C GLU A 44 7.85 -3.60 1.68
N PRO A 45 6.56 -3.80 1.35
CA PRO A 45 5.84 -2.82 0.55
C PRO A 45 5.80 -1.50 1.33
N LYS A 46 5.98 -0.39 0.62
CA LYS A 46 5.74 0.91 1.22
C LYS A 46 4.23 1.06 1.29
N ASP A 47 3.68 1.14 2.50
CA ASP A 47 2.27 1.45 2.68
C ASP A 47 1.96 2.72 1.87
N LYS A 48 1.18 2.57 0.80
CA LYS A 48 0.30 3.66 0.42
C LYS A 48 -0.63 3.71 1.61
N ALA A 49 -0.55 4.76 2.42
CA ALA A 49 -1.64 5.08 3.32
C ALA A 49 -2.88 5.15 2.43
N GLY A 50 -3.61 4.03 2.32
CA GLY A 50 -4.86 3.98 1.58
C GLY A 50 -5.84 4.91 2.25
N LEU A 51 -7.11 4.89 1.86
CA LEU A 51 -8.11 5.66 2.60
C LEU A 51 -8.01 5.43 4.12
N LEU A 52 -7.76 4.19 4.54
CA LEU A 52 -7.53 3.84 5.94
C LEU A 52 -6.28 4.49 6.55
N GLY A 53 -5.14 4.51 5.84
CA GLY A 53 -3.94 5.17 6.35
C GLY A 53 -4.12 6.69 6.45
N LEU A 54 -4.82 7.31 5.50
CA LEU A 54 -5.16 8.74 5.55
C LEU A 54 -6.12 9.06 6.70
N LEU A 55 -7.12 8.20 6.93
CA LEU A 55 -8.06 8.35 8.04
C LEU A 55 -7.35 8.19 9.40
N SER A 56 -6.38 7.29 9.51
CA SER A 56 -5.58 7.10 10.72
C SER A 56 -4.69 8.29 11.08
N LEU A 57 -4.36 9.16 10.11
CA LEU A 57 -3.59 10.39 10.36
C LEU A 57 -4.47 11.56 10.85
N ARG A 58 -5.79 11.46 10.76
CA ARG A 58 -6.70 12.54 11.17
C ARG A 58 -7.07 12.44 12.64
N GLU A 59 -7.21 13.60 13.28
CA GLU A 59 -7.80 13.67 14.61
C GLU A 59 -9.26 13.20 14.57
N ARG A 60 -9.72 12.63 15.69
CA ARG A 60 -11.12 12.23 15.81
C ARG A 60 -11.99 13.48 15.70
N LEU A 61 -12.96 13.43 14.78
CA LEU A 61 -13.99 14.45 14.71
C LEU A 61 -14.91 14.30 15.94
N ASP A 62 -14.99 15.34 16.75
CA ASP A 62 -15.86 15.45 17.93
C ASP A 62 -17.16 16.21 17.62
N GLU A 63 -17.42 16.44 16.34
CA GLU A 63 -18.65 17.06 15.85
C GLU A 63 -19.83 16.08 15.91
N ALA A 64 -20.99 16.59 16.30
CA ALA A 64 -22.23 15.83 16.17
C ALA A 64 -22.53 15.55 14.70
N VAL A 65 -23.09 14.38 14.41
CA VAL A 65 -23.66 14.10 13.09
C VAL A 65 -24.76 15.12 12.85
N LEU A 66 -24.65 15.87 11.75
CA LEU A 66 -25.68 16.82 11.33
C LEU A 66 -26.98 16.06 11.10
N ASP A 67 -28.08 16.61 11.59
CA ASP A 67 -29.41 16.13 11.25
C ASP A 67 -29.70 16.60 9.82
N VAL A 68 -29.42 15.73 8.86
CA VAL A 68 -29.63 15.98 7.43
C VAL A 68 -30.92 15.28 7.04
N ASP A 69 -31.86 16.03 6.46
CA ASP A 69 -33.09 15.46 5.94
C ASP A 69 -32.77 14.38 4.90
N ASP A 70 -33.23 13.14 5.14
CA ASP A 70 -33.11 12.02 4.20
C ASP A 70 -34.19 12.15 3.10
N LEU A 71 -34.06 13.23 2.32
CA LEU A 71 -35.00 13.55 1.26
C LEU A 71 -34.94 12.47 0.18
N VAL A 72 -36.09 11.88 -0.12
CA VAL A 72 -36.25 11.04 -1.31
C VAL A 72 -36.02 11.94 -2.54
N PRO A 73 -35.18 11.55 -3.50
CA PRO A 73 -34.98 12.34 -4.72
C PRO A 73 -36.32 12.61 -5.40
N ASP A 74 -36.54 13.86 -5.82
CA ASP A 74 -37.64 14.19 -6.70
C ASP A 74 -37.50 13.33 -7.96
N GLY A 75 -38.52 12.54 -8.28
CA GLY A 75 -38.53 11.66 -9.44
C GLY A 75 -38.36 12.50 -10.71
N HIS A 76 -37.13 12.59 -11.18
CA HIS A 76 -36.82 13.20 -12.47
C HIS A 76 -36.86 12.11 -13.53
N ASP A 77 -37.79 12.23 -14.48
CA ASP A 77 -37.74 11.45 -15.71
C ASP A 77 -36.43 11.80 -16.45
N ILE A 78 -35.52 10.82 -16.49
CA ILE A 78 -34.32 10.88 -17.35
C ILE A 78 -34.78 10.70 -18.81
N LEU A 79 -34.82 11.82 -19.54
CA LEU A 79 -35.07 11.89 -20.99
C LEU A 79 -33.87 11.40 -21.81
#